data_AF-A0A7Z0PZY5-F1
#
_entry.id   AF-A0A7Z0PZY5-F1
#
_cell.length_a   1.000
_cell.length_b   1.000
_cell.length_c   1.000
_cell.angle_alpha   90.00
_cell.angle_beta   90.00
_cell.angle_gamma   90.00
#
_symmetry.space_group_name_H-M   'P 1'
#
loop_
_entity.id
_entity.type
_entity.pdbx_description
1 polymer ?
#
loop_
_entity_poly.entity_id
_entity_poly.type
_entity_poly.pdbx_seq_one_letter_code
_entity_poly.pdbx_strand_id
1 'polypeptide(L)'
;VLEHPWTPGPHRTARARTALAEAWSPDEEPVITVEENRFTFGERGPQLRLGRDGRWYGYRRQGGAWWPTGEPAADPAAATAELLAANERRP
;
A
#
# COMPACT_ATOMS: atom_id res chain seq x y z
N VAL A 1 -10.63 11.02 9.20
CA VAL A 1 -11.14 10.81 7.81
C VAL A 1 -10.65 9.51 7.14
N LEU A 2 -9.53 8.89 7.55
CA LEU A 2 -9.10 7.55 7.08
C LEU A 2 -9.36 6.43 8.12
N GLU A 3 -10.26 6.68 9.08
CA GLU A 3 -10.50 5.82 10.25
C GLU A 3 -11.61 4.78 10.05
N HIS A 4 -12.39 4.89 8.96
CA HIS A 4 -13.43 3.92 8.65
C HIS A 4 -12.94 2.91 7.60
N PRO A 5 -12.64 1.65 7.98
CA PRO A 5 -12.41 0.59 7.02
C PRO A 5 -13.65 0.48 6.11
N TRP A 6 -13.40 0.40 4.81
CA TRP A 6 -14.44 0.17 3.83
C TRP A 6 -13.96 -0.96 2.95
N THR A 7 -14.88 -1.83 2.57
CA THR A 7 -14.57 -2.97 1.72
C THR A 7 -14.65 -2.49 0.26
N PRO A 8 -13.51 -2.26 -0.43
CA PRO A 8 -13.51 -2.10 -1.87
C PRO A 8 -14.15 -3.33 -2.50
N GLY A 9 -15.01 -3.11 -3.49
CA GLY A 9 -15.57 -4.21 -4.25
C GLY A 9 -14.45 -5.11 -4.79
N PRO A 10 -14.65 -6.45 -4.84
CA PRO A 10 -13.59 -7.41 -5.16
C PRO A 10 -12.87 -7.10 -6.48
N HIS A 11 -13.55 -6.49 -7.45
CA HIS A 11 -12.95 -5.99 -8.69
C HIS A 11 -11.87 -4.91 -8.49
N ARG A 12 -12.07 -3.96 -7.57
CA ARG A 12 -11.06 -2.93 -7.27
C ARG A 12 -9.83 -3.55 -6.63
N THR A 13 -10.03 -4.47 -5.69
CA THR A 13 -8.93 -5.19 -5.03
C THR A 13 -8.17 -6.07 -6.02
N ALA A 14 -8.87 -6.79 -6.90
CA ALA A 14 -8.25 -7.59 -7.94
C ALA A 14 -7.45 -6.72 -8.91
N ARG A 15 -8.03 -5.62 -9.42
CA ARG A 15 -7.31 -4.67 -10.30
C ARG A 15 -6.07 -4.10 -9.60
N ALA A 16 -6.20 -3.73 -8.33
CA ALA A 16 -5.09 -3.24 -7.54
C ALA A 16 -3.97 -4.28 -7.43
N ARG A 17 -4.30 -5.54 -7.11
CA ARG A 17 -3.33 -6.64 -7.08
C ARG A 17 -2.66 -6.86 -8.43
N THR A 18 -3.40 -6.78 -9.53
CA THR A 18 -2.84 -6.89 -10.87
C THR A 18 -1.86 -5.74 -11.16
N ALA A 19 -2.26 -4.49 -10.94
CA ALA A 19 -1.39 -3.34 -11.18
C ALA A 19 -0.12 -3.36 -10.29
N LEU A 20 -0.27 -3.86 -9.07
CA LEU A 20 0.83 -4.12 -8.16
C LEU A 20 1.76 -5.22 -8.69
N ALA A 21 1.21 -6.36 -9.13
CA ALA A 21 1.99 -7.44 -9.72
C ALA A 21 2.70 -7.02 -11.02
N GLU A 22 2.11 -6.11 -11.82
CA GLU A 22 2.75 -5.52 -13.00
C GLU A 22 3.91 -4.58 -12.63
N ALA A 23 3.85 -3.95 -11.46
CA ALA A 23 4.90 -3.06 -10.97
C ALA A 23 6.11 -3.82 -10.40
N TRP A 24 5.92 -5.08 -9.99
CA TRP A 24 7.01 -5.93 -9.50
C TRP A 24 7.56 -6.84 -10.58
N SER A 25 8.87 -7.01 -10.55
CA SER A 25 9.51 -8.07 -11.33
C SER A 25 9.06 -9.43 -10.76
N PRO A 26 8.79 -10.46 -11.59
CA PRO A 26 8.34 -11.78 -11.11
C PRO A 26 9.33 -12.44 -10.14
N ASP A 27 10.61 -12.04 -10.16
CA ASP A 27 11.65 -12.52 -9.25
C ASP A 27 11.71 -11.76 -7.90
N GLU A 28 11.02 -10.63 -7.78
CA GLU A 28 11.03 -9.75 -6.60
C GLU A 28 9.63 -9.58 -5.99
N GLU A 29 8.68 -10.47 -6.30
CA GLU A 29 7.31 -10.36 -5.80
C GLU A 29 7.29 -10.43 -4.26
N PRO A 30 7.00 -9.33 -3.56
CA PRO A 30 7.01 -9.33 -2.12
C PRO A 30 5.81 -10.14 -1.60
N VAL A 31 5.93 -10.66 -0.37
CA VAL A 31 4.78 -11.26 0.31
C VAL A 31 3.80 -10.13 0.66
N ILE A 32 2.68 -10.02 -0.05
CA ILE A 32 1.66 -8.99 0.18
C ILE A 32 0.43 -9.62 0.83
N THR A 33 0.10 -9.16 2.03
CA THR A 33 -1.15 -9.52 2.69
C THR A 33 -2.20 -8.44 2.41
N VAL A 34 -3.24 -8.81 1.67
CA VAL A 34 -4.33 -7.90 1.30
C VAL A 34 -5.55 -8.20 2.17
N GLU A 35 -5.92 -7.22 3.01
CA GLU A 35 -7.11 -7.25 3.84
C GLU A 35 -8.01 -6.05 3.48
N GLU A 36 -9.09 -6.31 2.75
CA GLU A 36 -10.03 -5.29 2.27
C GLU A 36 -9.35 -4.16 1.48
N ASN A 37 -9.18 -2.99 2.11
CA ASN A 37 -8.50 -1.83 1.54
C ASN A 37 -7.05 -1.66 2.02
N ARG A 38 -6.50 -2.64 2.74
CA ARG A 38 -5.17 -2.60 3.34
C ARG A 38 -4.27 -3.63 2.68
N PHE A 39 -3.14 -3.16 2.17
CA PHE A 39 -2.16 -3.97 1.46
C PHE A 39 -0.87 -3.88 2.26
N THR A 40 -0.51 -4.94 2.97
CA THR A 40 0.65 -4.96 3.85
C THR A 40 1.79 -5.70 3.16
N PHE A 41 2.95 -5.06 3.07
CA PHE A 41 4.16 -5.62 2.48
C PHE A 41 5.00 -6.31 3.56
N GLY A 42 5.12 -7.64 3.47
CA GLY A 42 5.78 -8.50 4.46
C GLY A 42 5.02 -8.61 5.79
N GLU A 43 5.58 -9.36 6.75
CA GLU A 43 4.92 -9.61 8.04
C GLU A 43 4.83 -8.38 8.97
N ARG A 44 5.72 -7.39 8.81
CA ARG A 44 5.80 -6.18 9.66
C ARG A 44 6.18 -4.90 8.91
N GLY A 45 6.16 -4.94 7.58
CA GLY A 45 6.68 -3.87 6.73
C GLY A 45 5.69 -2.72 6.52
N PRO A 46 5.90 -1.94 5.43
CA PRO A 46 5.02 -0.83 5.09
C PRO A 46 3.64 -1.34 4.62
N GLN A 47 2.62 -0.50 4.72
CA GLN A 47 1.23 -0.79 4.39
C GLN A 47 0.65 0.29 3.48
N LEU A 48 0.05 -0.11 2.36
CA LEU A 48 -0.77 0.76 1.53
C LEU A 48 -2.24 0.67 1.92
N ARG A 49 -2.95 1.79 1.87
CA ARG A 49 -4.40 1.85 2.09
C ARG A 49 -5.11 2.52 0.93
N LEU A 50 -6.08 1.83 0.35
CA LEU A 50 -6.94 2.37 -0.69
C LEU A 50 -8.05 3.24 -0.05
N GLY A 51 -8.01 4.53 -0.38
CA GLY A 51 -9.04 5.49 -0.02
C GLY A 51 -10.27 5.38 -0.94
N ARG A 52 -11.42 5.86 -0.45
CA ARG A 52 -12.69 5.86 -1.21
C ARG A 52 -12.63 6.75 -2.45
N ASP A 53 -11.76 7.74 -2.42
CA ASP A 53 -11.38 8.62 -3.52
C ASP A 53 -10.58 7.90 -4.63
N GLY A 54 -10.20 6.64 -4.41
CA GLY A 54 -9.38 5.87 -5.35
C GLY A 54 -7.90 6.21 -5.27
N ARG A 55 -7.47 6.95 -4.24
CA ARG A 55 -6.05 7.19 -3.98
C ARG A 55 -5.49 6.18 -3.00
N TRP A 56 -4.19 5.98 -3.10
CA TRP A 56 -3.39 5.06 -2.31
C TRP A 56 -2.58 5.84 -1.31
N TYR A 57 -2.76 5.50 -0.04
CA TYR A 57 -2.07 6.14 1.07
C TYR A 57 -1.03 5.18 1.61
N GLY A 58 0.25 5.57 1.52
CA GLY A 58 1.34 4.85 2.17
C GLY A 58 1.32 5.05 3.67
N TYR A 59 1.53 3.97 4.42
CA TYR A 59 1.69 3.97 5.86
C TYR A 59 2.89 3.13 6.24
N ARG A 60 3.77 3.68 7.08
CA ARG A 60 4.87 2.92 7.69
C ARG A 60 4.65 2.74 9.17
N ARG A 61 5.14 1.64 9.73
CA ARG A 61 5.13 1.42 11.16
C ARG A 61 6.41 1.97 11.79
N GLN A 62 6.30 3.04 12.56
CA GLN A 62 7.40 3.58 13.38
C GLN A 62 7.01 3.59 14.86
N GLY A 63 7.84 2.98 15.70
CA GLY A 63 7.62 2.95 17.16
C GLY A 63 6.31 2.29 17.60
N GLY A 64 5.75 1.37 16.79
CA GLY A 64 4.45 0.74 17.06
C GLY A 64 3.23 1.53 16.55
N ALA A 65 3.42 2.74 16.04
CA ALA A 65 2.38 3.54 15.44
C ALA A 65 2.47 3.55 13.90
N TRP A 66 1.33 3.68 13.23
CA TRP A 66 1.25 3.83 11.77
C TRP A 66 1.32 5.30 11.40
N TRP A 67 2.34 5.67 10.63
CA TRP A 67 2.55 7.02 10.14
C TRP A 67 2.33 7.06 8.64
N PRO A 68 1.52 8.00 8.12
CA PRO A 68 1.39 8.19 6.69
C PRO A 68 2.75 8.58 6.10
N THR A 69 3.07 8.03 4.93
CA THR A 69 4.31 8.30 4.21
C THR A 69 3.98 8.92 2.87
N GLY A 70 4.51 10.11 2.62
CA GLY A 70 4.40 10.77 1.32
C GLY A 70 2.99 11.23 0.98
N GLU A 71 2.81 11.56 -0.29
CA GLU A 71 1.54 12.00 -0.83
C GLU A 71 0.70 10.81 -1.30
N PRO A 72 -0.64 10.91 -1.23
CA PRO A 72 -1.50 9.86 -1.75
C PRO A 72 -1.49 9.86 -3.27
N ALA A 73 -1.07 8.75 -3.88
CA ALA A 73 -1.02 8.60 -5.33
C ALA A 73 -2.27 7.87 -5.86
N ALA A 74 -2.72 8.20 -7.08
CA ALA A 74 -3.84 7.48 -7.72
C ALA A 74 -3.41 6.11 -8.26
N ASP A 75 -2.12 5.97 -8.60
CA ASP A 75 -1.55 4.74 -9.12
C ASP A 75 -0.96 3.89 -7.96
N PRO A 76 -1.35 2.61 -7.81
CA PRO A 76 -0.79 1.74 -6.80
C PRO A 76 0.72 1.51 -6.94
N ALA A 77 1.25 1.47 -8.17
CA ALA A 77 2.66 1.29 -8.44
C ALA A 77 3.46 2.51 -7.95
N ALA A 78 3.00 3.72 -8.29
CA ALA A 78 3.61 4.96 -7.82
C ALA A 78 3.55 5.08 -6.30
N ALA A 79 2.39 4.77 -5.70
CA ALA A 79 2.23 4.80 -4.24
C ALA A 79 3.18 3.81 -3.54
N THR A 80 3.37 2.63 -4.14
CA THR A 80 4.29 1.62 -3.63
C THR A 80 5.73 2.09 -3.73
N ALA A 81 6.15 2.61 -4.88
CA ALA A 81 7.51 3.12 -5.09
C ALA A 81 7.84 4.24 -4.09
N GLU A 82 6.93 5.19 -3.89
CA GLU A 82 7.09 6.24 -2.88
C GLU A 82 7.15 5.68 -1.46
N LEU A 83 6.29 4.73 -1.13
CA LEU A 83 6.26 4.09 0.19
C LEU A 83 7.56 3.33 0.48
N LEU A 84 8.07 2.57 -0.49
CA LEU A 84 9.33 1.84 -0.39
C LEU A 84 10.50 2.82 -0.26
N ALA A 85 10.56 3.85 -1.10
CA ALA A 85 11.58 4.91 -0.99
C ALA A 85 11.51 5.63 0.37
N ALA A 86 10.31 5.90 0.89
CA ALA A 86 10.12 6.51 2.21
C ALA A 86 10.44 5.55 3.38
N ASN A 87 10.43 4.23 3.13
CA ASN A 87 10.81 3.21 4.10
C ASN A 87 12.32 2.96 4.11
N GLU A 88 12.99 3.08 2.95
CA GLU A 88 14.45 2.95 2.80
C GLU A 88 15.23 4.16 3.32
N ARG A 89 14.62 5.36 3.32
CA ARG A 89 15.15 6.58 3.94
C ARG A 89 15.16 6.51 5.48
N ARG A 90 15.78 5.48 6.05
CA ARG A 90 16.10 5.40 7.47
C ARG A 90 17.22 6.40 7.79
N PRO A 91 17.04 7.35 8.72
CA PRO A 91 18.16 7.98 9.39
C PRO A 91 18.86 6.99 10.34
#